data_AF-A0A1J5QK81-F1
#
_entry.id   AF-A0A1J5QK81-F1
#
_cell.length_a   1.000
_cell.length_b   1.000
_cell.length_c   1.000
_cell.angle_alpha   90.00
_cell.angle_beta   90.00
_cell.angle_gamma   90.00
#
_symmetry.space_group_name_H-M   'P 1'
#
loop_
_entity.id
_entity.type
_entity.pdbx_description
1 polymer ?
#
loop_
_entity_poly.entity_id
_entity_poly.type
_entity_poly.pdbx_seq_one_letter_code
_entity_poly.pdbx_strand_id
1 'polypeptide(L)' 'MIAPLLLTTARVSAFDNSRPLTGVSGFFFERDQRLFLATSRHVVIERDRAALPASAALQCFASAHLQRSLRTTSHSG' A
#
# COMPACT_ATOMS: atom_id res chain seq x y z
N MET A 1 1.16 21.24 -16.68
CA MET A 1 1.48 21.44 -15.24
C MET A 1 1.44 20.07 -14.57
N ILE A 2 2.52 19.64 -13.90
CA ILE A 2 2.60 18.33 -13.22
C ILE A 2 2.23 18.57 -11.74
N ALA A 3 1.19 17.90 -11.25
CA ALA A 3 0.85 17.96 -9.83
C ALA A 3 1.94 17.23 -9.01
N PRO A 4 2.40 17.80 -7.88
CA PRO A 4 3.34 17.10 -7.02
C PRO A 4 2.70 15.81 -6.47
N LEU A 5 3.29 14.66 -6.83
CA LEU A 5 2.93 13.37 -6.25
C LEU A 5 3.66 13.24 -4.91
N LEU A 6 2.91 13.19 -3.81
CA LEU A 6 3.44 12.78 -2.51
C LEU A 6 3.82 11.31 -2.56
N LEU A 7 5.06 11.01 -2.93
CA LEU A 7 5.55 9.65 -3.06
C LEU A 7 6.13 9.18 -1.73
N THR A 8 5.56 8.11 -1.17
CA THR A 8 6.11 7.45 0.01
C THR A 8 6.26 5.97 -0.27
N THR A 9 7.49 5.46 -0.17
CA THR A 9 7.74 4.01 -0.27
C THR A 9 6.97 3.28 0.83
N ALA A 10 6.29 2.20 0.43
CA ALA A 10 5.52 1.34 1.29
C ALA A 10 6.06 -0.08 1.23
N ARG A 11 6.08 -0.77 2.38
CA ARG A 11 6.28 -2.22 2.41
C ARG A 11 4.92 -2.89 2.33
N VAL A 12 4.75 -3.76 1.35
CA VAL A 12 3.55 -4.61 1.18
C VAL A 12 3.95 -6.02 1.56
N SER A 13 3.25 -6.59 2.54
CA SER A 13 3.54 -7.94 3.03
C SER A 13 2.30 -8.81 2.89
N ALA A 14 2.50 -10.06 2.48
CA ALA A 14 1.47 -11.10 2.51
C ALA A 14 1.63 -11.93 3.79
N PHE A 15 0.50 -12.25 4.43
CA PHE A 15 0.46 -13.03 5.67
C PHE A 15 -0.49 -14.21 5.54
N ASP A 16 -0.14 -15.35 6.11
CA ASP A 16 -1.08 -16.42 6.46
C ASP A 16 -1.40 -16.29 7.95
N ASN A 17 -2.60 -15.80 8.27
CA ASN A 17 -2.95 -15.39 9.62
C ASN A 17 -1.91 -14.37 10.15
N SER A 18 -1.14 -14.72 11.17
CA SER A 18 -0.07 -13.87 11.72
C SER A 18 1.32 -14.19 11.15
N ARG A 19 1.45 -15.19 10.28
CA ARG A 19 2.74 -15.63 9.74
C ARG A 19 3.07 -14.87 8.45
N PRO A 20 4.19 -14.13 8.39
CA PRO A 20 4.60 -13.46 7.16
C PRO A 20 5.05 -14.49 6.10
N LEU A 21 4.59 -14.30 4.86
CA LEU A 21 4.92 -15.15 3.72
C LEU A 21 5.98 -14.51 2.82
N THR A 22 5.81 -13.22 2.49
CA THR A 22 6.70 -12.49 1.60
C THR A 22 6.48 -10.98 1.75
N GLY A 23 7.53 -10.19 1.52
CA GLY A 23 7.48 -8.73 1.50
C GLY A 23 7.97 -8.18 0.16
N VAL A 24 7.28 -7.18 -0.35
CA VAL A 24 7.59 -6.49 -1.60
C VAL A 24 7.41 -4.98 -1.41
N SER A 25 7.99 -4.21 -2.32
CA SER A 25 7.91 -2.76 -2.28
C SER A 25 6.72 -2.24 -3.10
N GLY A 26 6.21 -1.10 -2.68
CA GLY A 26 5.30 -0.25 -3.43
C GLY A 26 5.50 1.20 -3.05
N PHE A 27 4.66 2.09 -3.55
CA PHE A 27 4.62 3.48 -3.08
C PHE A 27 3.18 3.98 -2.99
N PHE A 28 2.92 4.74 -1.94
CA PHE A 28 1.71 5.52 -1.84
C PHE A 28 1.86 6.82 -2.62
N PHE A 29 0.75 7.26 -3.23
CA PHE A 29 0.60 8.59 -3.77
C PHE A 29 -0.82 9.10 -3.56
N GLU A 30 -0.97 10.42 -3.41
CA GLU A 30 -2.27 11.08 -3.30
C GLU A 30 -2.66 11.69 -4.65
N ARG A 31 -3.94 11.53 -5.02
CA ARG A 31 -4.55 12.20 -6.15
C ARG A 31 -6.01 12.45 -5.85
N ASP A 32 -6.50 13.66 -6.12
CA ASP A 32 -7.92 14.02 -5.95
C ASP A 32 -8.44 13.66 -4.53
N GLN A 33 -7.64 13.99 -3.49
CA GLN A 33 -7.87 13.66 -2.08
C GLN A 33 -8.02 12.16 -1.76
N ARG A 34 -7.62 11.29 -2.68
CA ARG A 34 -7.63 9.84 -2.51
C ARG A 34 -6.21 9.29 -2.48
N LEU A 35 -5.98 8.40 -1.53
CA LEU A 35 -4.72 7.69 -1.41
C LEU A 35 -4.73 6.43 -2.26
N PHE A 36 -3.69 6.27 -3.08
CA PHE A 36 -3.47 5.10 -3.93
C PHE A 36 -2.17 4.42 -3.56
N LEU A 37 -2.13 3.09 -3.65
CA LEU A 37 -0.92 2.28 -3.57
C LEU A 37 -0.58 1.77 -4.97
N ALA A 38 0.59 2.15 -5.48
CA ALA A 38 1.17 1.56 -6.67
C ALA A 38 2.13 0.43 -6.28
N THR A 39 1.87 -0.77 -6.81
CA THR A 39 2.76 -1.93 -6.71
C THR A 39 2.55 -2.82 -7.93
N SER A 40 3.43 -3.79 -8.15
CA SER A 40 3.32 -4.71 -9.28
C SER A 40 2.07 -5.58 -9.18
N ARG A 41 1.39 -5.84 -10.30
CA ARG A 41 0.15 -6.64 -10.35
C ARG A 41 0.30 -8.02 -9.68
N HIS A 42 1.44 -8.68 -9.84
CA HIS A 42 1.72 -9.99 -9.22
C HIS A 42 1.82 -9.98 -7.70
N VAL A 43 1.94 -8.80 -7.09
CA VAL A 43 1.87 -8.66 -5.63
C VAL A 43 0.47 -8.94 -5.13
N VAL A 44 -0.55 -8.58 -5.90
CA VAL A 44 -1.97 -8.60 -5.49
C VAL A 44 -2.79 -9.69 -6.21
N ILE A 45 -2.57 -9.89 -7.52
CA ILE A 45 -3.46 -10.67 -8.38
C ILE A 45 -2.79 -11.94 -8.92
N GLU A 46 -1.49 -11.88 -9.23
CA GLU A 46 -0.78 -12.93 -9.99
C GLU A 46 0.33 -13.62 -9.18
N ARG A 47 0.29 -13.51 -7.84
CA ARG A 47 1.00 -14.51 -7.04
C ARG A 47 0.32 -15.84 -7.35
N ASP A 48 1.10 -16.89 -7.64
CA ASP A 48 0.57 -18.24 -7.85
C ASP A 48 -0.47 -18.52 -6.77
N ARG A 49 -1.75 -18.44 -7.14
CA ARG A 49 -2.86 -18.46 -6.18
C ARG A 49 -2.89 -19.79 -5.43
N ALA A 50 -2.25 -20.82 -6.00
CA ALA A 50 -2.02 -22.11 -5.37
C ALA A 50 -0.92 -22.09 -4.30
N ALA A 51 0.01 -21.13 -4.35
CA ALA A 51 1.09 -20.99 -3.37
C ALA A 51 0.69 -20.15 -2.15
N LEU A 52 -0.42 -19.42 -2.20
CA LEU A 52 -0.97 -18.67 -1.07
C LEU A 52 -2.16 -19.42 -0.47
N PRO A 53 -2.23 -19.58 0.87
CA PRO A 53 -3.40 -20.16 1.51
C PRO A 53 -4.62 -19.24 1.37
N ALA A 54 -5.83 -19.80 1.45
CA ALA A 54 -7.09 -19.04 1.35
C ALA A 54 -7.25 -17.96 2.44
N SER A 55 -6.56 -18.12 3.57
CA SER A 55 -6.44 -17.16 4.69
C SER A 55 -5.49 -15.99 4.40
N ALA A 56 -4.88 -15.93 3.22
CA ALA A 56 -3.84 -14.95 2.94
C ALA A 56 -4.41 -13.51 2.92
N ALA A 57 -3.80 -12.62 3.70
CA ALA A 57 -4.12 -11.20 3.76
C ALA A 57 -2.94 -10.34 3.28
N LEU A 58 -3.25 -9.18 2.68
CA LEU A 58 -2.27 -8.18 2.29
C LEU A 58 -2.32 -6.99 3.24
N GLN A 59 -1.17 -6.62 3.81
CA GLN A 59 -1.04 -5.44 4.67
C GLN A 59 0.04 -4.51 4.11
N CYS A 60 -0.27 -3.21 4.14
CA CYS A 60 0.59 -2.16 3.61
C CYS A 60 1.02 -1.23 4.74
N PHE A 61 2.32 -0.95 4.82
CA PHE A 61 2.90 -0.05 5.81
C PHE A 61 3.39 1.22 5.12
N ALA A 62 2.91 2.38 5.58
CA ALA A 62 3.33 3.69 5.10
C ALA A 62 4.35 4.35 6.05
N SER A 63 5.13 5.29 5.53
CA SER A 63 5.97 6.15 6.37
C SER A 63 5.12 7.11 7.21
N ALA A 64 5.66 7.57 8.34
CA ALA A 64 4.99 8.53 9.23
C ALA A 64 4.68 9.88 8.53
N HIS A 65 5.43 10.25 7.49
CA HIS A 65 5.19 11.46 6.70
C HIS A 65 3.84 11.40 5.96
N LEU A 66 3.45 10.22 5.47
CA LEU A 66 2.15 10.03 4.82
C LEU A 66 0.99 10.18 5.81
N GLN A 67 1.15 9.65 7.04
CA GLN A 67 0.13 9.80 8.10
C GLN A 67 -0.11 11.27 8.45
N ARG A 68 0.93 12.11 8.43
CA ARG A 68 0.79 13.56 8.65
C ARG A 68 -0.01 14.21 7.51
N SER A 69 0.30 13.90 6.26
CA SER A 69 -0.41 14.43 5.09
C SER A 69 -1.91 14.14 5.15
N LEU A 70 -2.27 12.88 5.41
CA LEU A 70 -3.67 12.43 5.53
C LEU A 70 -4.46 13.11 6.67
N ARG A 71 -3.79 13.47 7.77
CA ARG A 71 -4.43 14.21 8.88
C ARG A 71 -4.67 15.68 8.57
N THR A 72 -3.92 16.22 7.61
CA THR A 72 -4.01 17.63 7.24
C THR A 72 -5.09 17.85 6.18
N THR A 73 -5.39 16.84 5.37
CA THR A 73 -6.50 16.84 4.39
C THR A 73 -7.88 16.57 5.01
N SER A 74 -7.96 16.15 6.28
CA SER A 74 -9.23 15.88 6.99
C SER A 74 -9.83 17.09 7.72
N HIS A 75 -9.29 18.30 7.52
CA HIS A 75 -9.77 19.55 8.12
C HIS A 75 -10.06 20.62 7.06
N SER A 76 -10.89 20.28 6.07
CA SER A 76 -11.64 21.27 5.28
C SER A 76 -13.09 20.81 5.17
N GLY A 77 -13.91 21.26 6.11
CA GLY A 77 -15.35 21.06 6.17
C GLY A 77 -15.91 22.03 7.19
#